data_AF-A0A7X6GBK9-F1
#
_entry.id   AF-A0A7X6GBK9-F1
#
_cell.length_a   1.000
_cell.length_b   1.000
_cell.length_c   1.000
_cell.angle_alpha   90.00
_cell.angle_beta   90.00
_cell.angle_gamma   90.00
#
_symmetry.space_group_name_H-M   'P 1'
#
loop_
_entity.id
_entity.type
_entity.pdbx_description
1 polymer ?
#
loop_
_entity_poly.entity_id
_entity_poly.type
_entity_poly.pdbx_seq_one_letter_code
_entity_poly.pdbx_strand_id
1 'polypeptide(L)'
;MTTNTFDKLAQHTFSVGVELPLDNDWAHFDATKGTPFGVPDMTEHHSRIQLADKLGFKAAWVRDVPVYDPSFGDAAQVFETFTYLGYLAGITDNILLGTAAVVLPLRQPWLVKKAAATVQQLSNDRLILGVASGDRPVEYPLFDVDFDSRGEHFRQSLEIVKHGENSLKPGMSLLPRSTTPPLYVAGLAQQSPQWVGENMDGWLAYPGTPNEHVKRVELWRSVAGNKPYVSFIHLNLVEDDEAPIKRHRFGVETGVNGLIKELNAMKDAGVDHIGLHFRRNTQPLEDAMQRIADYVLPHFHK
;
A
#
# COMPACT_ATOMS: atom_id res chain seq x y z
N MET A 1 6.93 -17.91 -16.34
CA MET A 1 6.03 -16.77 -16.07
C MET A 1 6.77 -15.52 -16.46
N THR A 2 6.25 -14.74 -17.41
CA THR A 2 6.81 -13.45 -17.79
C THR A 2 6.55 -12.46 -16.67
N THR A 3 7.60 -11.98 -16.01
CA THR A 3 7.53 -10.86 -15.08
C THR A 3 6.92 -9.65 -15.79
N ASN A 4 5.96 -8.98 -15.16
CA ASN A 4 5.41 -7.73 -15.68
C ASN A 4 6.56 -6.72 -15.79
N THR A 5 6.96 -6.35 -17.01
CA THR A 5 8.12 -5.47 -17.26
C THR A 5 7.93 -4.06 -16.68
N PHE A 6 6.70 -3.71 -16.32
CA PHE A 6 6.34 -2.44 -15.66
C PHE A 6 6.37 -2.52 -14.14
N ASP A 7 6.67 -3.69 -13.57
CA ASP A 7 6.86 -3.84 -12.13
C ASP A 7 8.21 -3.26 -11.71
N LYS A 8 8.23 -1.94 -11.54
CA LYS A 8 9.40 -1.18 -11.07
C LYS A 8 9.78 -1.55 -9.63
N LEU A 9 8.86 -2.08 -8.83
CA LEU A 9 9.17 -2.52 -7.47
C LEU A 9 9.97 -3.83 -7.50
N ALA A 10 9.59 -4.77 -8.38
CA ALA A 10 10.29 -6.05 -8.58
C ALA A 10 11.74 -5.91 -9.09
N GLN A 11 12.14 -4.73 -9.56
CA GLN A 11 13.50 -4.46 -10.02
C GLN A 11 14.49 -4.23 -8.87
N HIS A 12 13.98 -4.14 -7.63
CA HIS A 12 14.79 -3.96 -6.43
C HIS A 12 14.86 -5.25 -5.60
N THR A 13 16.01 -5.51 -4.97
CA THR A 13 16.16 -6.65 -4.06
C THR A 13 15.45 -6.44 -2.71
N PHE A 14 15.38 -5.19 -2.26
CA PHE A 14 14.65 -4.75 -1.08
C PHE A 14 14.43 -3.25 -1.19
N SER A 15 13.28 -2.74 -0.77
CA SER A 15 13.06 -1.29 -0.74
C SER A 15 12.16 -0.87 0.42
N VAL A 16 12.18 0.43 0.68
CA VAL A 16 11.45 1.07 1.79
C VAL A 16 10.61 2.17 1.19
N GLY A 17 9.35 2.22 1.57
CA GLY A 17 8.36 3.21 1.16
C GLY A 17 7.62 3.77 2.37
N VAL A 18 6.53 4.47 2.09
CA VAL A 18 5.65 5.06 3.09
C VAL A 18 4.21 4.58 2.88
N GLU A 19 3.48 4.42 3.98
CA GLU A 19 2.03 4.20 3.96
C GLU A 19 1.34 5.50 4.33
N LEU A 20 0.39 5.93 3.51
CA LEU A 20 -0.38 7.15 3.72
C LEU A 20 -1.55 6.91 4.69
N PRO A 21 -1.95 7.93 5.47
CA PRO A 21 -1.47 9.31 5.47
C PRO A 21 -0.09 9.49 6.10
N LEU A 22 0.67 10.48 5.59
CA LEU A 22 1.85 11.00 6.30
C LEU A 22 1.37 11.95 7.39
N ASP A 23 0.84 11.38 8.47
CA ASP A 23 0.38 12.08 9.67
C ASP A 23 0.67 11.25 10.93
N ASN A 24 0.61 11.88 12.12
CA ASN A 24 0.81 11.26 13.44
C ASN A 24 -0.38 11.44 14.41
N ASP A 25 -1.60 11.55 13.90
CA ASP A 25 -2.81 11.68 14.71
C ASP A 25 -2.98 10.63 15.81
N TRP A 26 -2.54 9.38 15.63
CA TRP A 26 -2.69 8.37 16.70
C TRP A 26 -1.79 8.65 17.91
N ALA A 27 -0.61 9.25 17.71
CA ALA A 27 0.29 9.63 18.78
C ALA A 27 -0.16 10.90 19.52
N HIS A 28 -0.88 11.78 18.82
CA HIS A 28 -1.29 13.09 19.33
C HIS A 28 -2.82 13.23 19.47
N PHE A 29 -3.53 12.11 19.54
CA PHE A 29 -4.98 12.12 19.69
C PHE A 29 -5.41 12.83 20.97
N ASP A 30 -6.30 13.79 20.82
CA ASP A 30 -6.88 14.57 21.91
C ASP A 30 -8.40 14.54 21.81
N ALA A 31 -9.03 13.77 22.71
CA ALA A 31 -10.48 13.60 22.75
C ALA A 31 -11.24 14.92 23.01
N THR A 32 -10.58 15.98 23.47
CA THR A 32 -11.20 17.29 23.71
C THR A 32 -11.36 18.13 22.45
N LYS A 33 -10.63 17.81 21.36
CA LYS A 33 -10.65 18.59 20.10
C LYS A 33 -11.85 18.30 19.20
N GLY A 34 -12.74 17.39 19.58
CA GLY A 34 -13.96 17.06 18.84
C GLY A 34 -13.75 16.25 17.55
N THR A 35 -12.51 16.13 17.06
CA THR A 35 -12.15 15.24 15.94
C THR A 35 -12.20 13.78 16.40
N PRO A 36 -12.88 12.88 15.67
CA PRO A 36 -12.87 11.45 15.99
C PRO A 36 -11.47 10.84 15.92
N PHE A 37 -11.22 9.81 16.73
CA PHE A 37 -9.96 9.05 16.66
C PHE A 37 -9.75 8.45 15.27
N GLY A 38 -8.52 8.52 14.77
CA GLY A 38 -8.19 7.90 13.48
C GLY A 38 -8.59 8.73 12.26
N VAL A 39 -8.93 10.01 12.45
CA VAL A 39 -9.08 10.98 11.36
C VAL A 39 -7.80 11.84 11.32
N PRO A 40 -6.94 11.69 10.29
CA PRO A 40 -5.68 12.42 10.22
C PRO A 40 -5.87 13.90 9.89
N ASP A 41 -4.87 14.72 10.22
CA ASP A 41 -4.75 16.07 9.69
C ASP A 41 -4.09 16.03 8.30
N MET A 42 -4.86 16.39 7.28
CA MET A 42 -4.40 16.39 5.89
C MET A 42 -3.83 17.73 5.43
N THR A 43 -3.63 18.72 6.30
CA THR A 43 -3.13 20.05 5.92
C THR A 43 -1.74 20.01 5.28
N GLU A 44 -0.81 19.23 5.84
CA GLU A 44 0.58 19.11 5.37
C GLU A 44 0.80 17.97 4.36
N HIS A 45 -0.26 17.35 3.85
CA HIS A 45 -0.14 16.16 3.00
C HIS A 45 0.67 16.43 1.71
N HIS A 46 0.53 17.62 1.12
CA HIS A 46 1.24 18.03 -0.10
C HIS A 46 2.76 18.12 0.13
N SER A 47 3.17 18.85 1.17
CA SER A 47 4.58 19.08 1.49
C SER A 47 5.26 17.77 1.88
N ARG A 48 4.59 16.94 2.70
CA ARG A 48 5.12 15.66 3.17
C ARG A 48 5.30 14.62 2.07
N ILE A 49 4.36 14.52 1.13
CA ILE A 49 4.53 13.54 0.03
C ILE A 49 5.62 13.97 -0.96
N GLN A 50 5.77 15.27 -1.22
CA GLN A 50 6.90 15.79 -2.00
C GLN A 50 8.23 15.56 -1.29
N LEU A 51 8.26 15.69 0.04
CA LEU A 51 9.45 15.38 0.82
C LEU A 51 9.79 13.89 0.71
N ALA A 52 8.83 12.99 0.92
CA ALA A 52 9.05 11.55 0.78
C ALA A 52 9.59 11.16 -0.62
N ASP A 53 9.05 11.77 -1.68
CA ASP A 53 9.53 11.58 -3.05
C ASP A 53 10.99 12.05 -3.23
N LYS A 54 11.31 13.27 -2.77
CA LYS A 54 12.67 13.83 -2.84
C LYS A 54 13.69 13.06 -2.02
N LEU A 55 13.27 12.52 -0.87
CA LEU A 55 14.12 11.72 0.02
C LEU A 55 14.37 10.30 -0.50
N GLY A 56 13.71 9.90 -1.59
CA GLY A 56 13.97 8.62 -2.25
C GLY A 56 13.18 7.44 -1.69
N PHE A 57 12.10 7.66 -0.92
CA PHE A 57 11.18 6.58 -0.58
C PHE A 57 10.62 5.95 -1.85
N LYS A 58 10.56 4.61 -1.89
CA LYS A 58 10.35 3.89 -3.15
C LYS A 58 8.90 3.83 -3.60
N ALA A 59 7.96 3.73 -2.65
CA ALA A 59 6.53 3.68 -2.93
C ALA A 59 5.73 4.40 -1.85
N ALA A 60 4.62 5.01 -2.22
CA ALA A 60 3.61 5.58 -1.33
C ALA A 60 2.30 4.81 -1.48
N TRP A 61 1.81 4.24 -0.38
CA TRP A 61 0.65 3.34 -0.38
C TRP A 61 -0.61 4.05 0.14
N VAL A 62 -1.68 4.09 -0.67
CA VAL A 62 -3.00 4.60 -0.27
C VAL A 62 -3.99 3.47 -0.04
N ARG A 63 -4.97 3.70 0.82
CA ARG A 63 -6.04 2.72 1.10
C ARG A 63 -7.34 3.09 0.40
N ASP A 64 -8.28 2.16 0.37
CA ASP A 64 -9.61 2.36 -0.17
C ASP A 64 -10.64 2.27 0.96
N VAL A 65 -10.94 3.44 1.53
CA VAL A 65 -11.83 3.60 2.67
C VAL A 65 -12.87 4.65 2.28
N PRO A 66 -14.06 4.23 1.81
CA PRO A 66 -15.08 5.17 1.31
C PRO A 66 -15.80 5.92 2.43
N VAL A 67 -15.90 5.34 3.62
CA VAL A 67 -16.59 5.92 4.77
C VAL A 67 -15.81 5.70 6.07
N TYR A 68 -15.96 6.64 7.00
CA TYR A 68 -15.43 6.50 8.34
C TYR A 68 -16.44 5.77 9.24
N ASP A 69 -16.03 4.64 9.80
CA ASP A 69 -16.74 3.94 10.87
C ASP A 69 -16.00 4.12 12.20
N PRO A 70 -16.58 4.81 13.19
CA PRO A 70 -15.99 4.95 14.51
C PRO A 70 -15.69 3.62 15.22
N SER A 71 -16.43 2.55 14.90
CA SER A 71 -16.20 1.22 15.48
C SER A 71 -14.91 0.57 14.94
N PHE A 72 -14.51 0.93 13.71
CA PHE A 72 -13.25 0.54 13.11
C PHE A 72 -12.11 1.49 13.53
N GLY A 73 -12.41 2.80 13.70
CA GLY A 73 -11.50 3.78 14.28
C GLY A 73 -10.36 4.22 13.36
N ASP A 74 -10.62 4.26 12.04
CA ASP A 74 -9.59 4.61 11.05
C ASP A 74 -10.19 5.10 9.73
N ALA A 75 -9.97 6.39 9.41
CA ALA A 75 -10.40 7.05 8.18
C ALA A 75 -9.38 6.94 7.02
N ALA A 76 -8.29 6.18 7.20
CA ALA A 76 -7.15 6.16 6.28
C ALA A 76 -6.69 7.58 5.92
N GLN A 77 -6.47 7.89 4.65
CA GLN A 77 -6.08 9.23 4.17
C GLN A 77 -7.25 10.17 3.86
N VAL A 78 -8.49 9.86 4.27
CA VAL A 78 -9.75 10.63 4.10
C VAL A 78 -10.20 10.85 2.64
N PHE A 79 -9.28 11.11 1.72
CA PHE A 79 -9.55 11.37 0.31
C PHE A 79 -9.87 10.09 -0.48
N GLU A 80 -10.70 10.26 -1.51
CA GLU A 80 -11.03 9.20 -2.47
C GLU A 80 -9.77 8.72 -3.20
N THR A 81 -9.57 7.40 -3.22
CA THR A 81 -8.32 6.74 -3.62
C THR A 81 -7.82 7.14 -5.01
N PHE A 82 -8.64 7.07 -6.07
CA PHE A 82 -8.16 7.32 -7.43
C PHE A 82 -8.01 8.81 -7.74
N THR A 83 -8.88 9.65 -7.18
CA THR A 83 -8.77 11.09 -7.27
C THR A 83 -7.50 11.57 -6.57
N TYR A 84 -7.20 11.02 -5.39
CA TYR A 84 -5.98 11.34 -4.67
C TYR A 84 -4.74 10.82 -5.40
N LEU A 85 -4.77 9.59 -5.95
CA LEU A 85 -3.68 9.10 -6.81
C LEU A 85 -3.42 9.99 -8.02
N GLY A 86 -4.48 10.49 -8.67
CA GLY A 86 -4.35 11.45 -9.78
C GLY A 86 -3.67 12.75 -9.35
N TYR A 87 -3.99 13.26 -8.15
CA TYR A 87 -3.30 14.40 -7.56
C TYR A 87 -1.82 14.09 -7.27
N LEU A 88 -1.54 12.97 -6.58
CA LEU A 88 -0.18 12.54 -6.24
C LEU A 88 0.69 12.34 -7.48
N ALA A 89 0.12 11.79 -8.56
CA ALA A 89 0.80 11.63 -9.84
C ALA A 89 1.28 12.97 -10.43
N GLY A 90 0.52 14.05 -10.23
CA GLY A 90 0.87 15.37 -10.75
C GLY A 90 1.85 16.18 -9.89
N ILE A 91 2.09 15.76 -8.63
CA ILE A 91 2.95 16.51 -7.70
C ILE A 91 4.21 15.75 -7.24
N THR A 92 4.42 14.54 -7.76
CA THR A 92 5.60 13.70 -7.48
C THR A 92 6.20 13.18 -8.78
N ASP A 93 7.51 12.93 -8.78
CA ASP A 93 8.26 12.56 -9.98
C ASP A 93 8.76 11.11 -9.96
N ASN A 94 9.14 10.57 -8.79
CA ASN A 94 9.91 9.31 -8.72
C ASN A 94 9.19 8.20 -7.95
N ILE A 95 8.57 8.52 -6.81
CA ILE A 95 7.94 7.57 -5.90
C ILE A 95 6.85 6.77 -6.61
N LEU A 96 6.85 5.45 -6.43
CA LEU A 96 5.77 4.61 -6.96
C LEU A 96 4.47 4.89 -6.21
N LEU A 97 3.34 4.85 -6.90
CA LEU A 97 2.04 5.09 -6.32
C LEU A 97 1.32 3.75 -6.16
N GLY A 98 1.20 3.26 -4.94
CA GLY A 98 0.63 1.96 -4.63
C GLY A 98 -0.75 2.07 -3.99
N THR A 99 -1.63 1.10 -4.24
CA THR A 99 -2.85 0.91 -3.44
C THR A 99 -2.69 -0.28 -2.51
N ALA A 100 -3.06 -0.15 -1.24
CA ALA A 100 -3.01 -1.23 -0.23
C ALA A 100 -4.32 -1.33 0.59
N ALA A 101 -5.49 -1.55 -0.03
CA ALA A 101 -5.72 -1.92 -1.42
C ALA A 101 -7.12 -1.50 -1.87
N VAL A 102 -7.31 -1.36 -3.19
CA VAL A 102 -8.62 -1.08 -3.81
C VAL A 102 -9.56 -2.25 -3.56
N VAL A 103 -10.72 -1.97 -2.98
CA VAL A 103 -11.73 -2.98 -2.66
C VAL A 103 -12.59 -3.21 -3.91
N LEU A 104 -12.16 -4.15 -4.76
CA LEU A 104 -12.82 -4.37 -6.06
C LEU A 104 -14.33 -4.63 -5.94
N PRO A 105 -14.83 -5.42 -4.96
CA PRO A 105 -16.27 -5.63 -4.84
C PRO A 105 -17.08 -4.35 -4.61
N LEU A 106 -16.50 -3.29 -4.06
CA LEU A 106 -17.22 -2.04 -3.76
C LEU A 106 -17.13 -1.01 -4.90
N ARG A 107 -16.50 -1.34 -6.03
CA ARG A 107 -16.26 -0.41 -7.14
C ARG A 107 -16.72 -0.96 -8.47
N GLN A 108 -17.15 -0.04 -9.34
CA GLN A 108 -17.47 -0.41 -10.73
C GLN A 108 -16.16 -0.76 -11.47
N PRO A 109 -16.00 -1.99 -12.00
CA PRO A 109 -14.69 -2.49 -12.44
C PRO A 109 -14.15 -1.82 -13.71
N TRP A 110 -15.02 -1.34 -14.60
CA TRP A 110 -14.60 -0.56 -15.76
C TRP A 110 -14.07 0.83 -15.38
N LEU A 111 -14.65 1.45 -14.35
CA LEU A 111 -14.15 2.71 -13.80
C LEU A 111 -12.83 2.51 -13.06
N VAL A 112 -12.64 1.39 -12.35
CA VAL A 112 -11.32 1.03 -11.78
C VAL A 112 -10.28 0.91 -12.88
N LYS A 113 -10.56 0.17 -13.95
CA LYS A 113 -9.63 0.01 -15.07
C LYS A 113 -9.31 1.34 -15.75
N LYS A 114 -10.33 2.17 -16.00
CA LYS A 114 -10.18 3.51 -16.58
C LYS A 114 -9.35 4.44 -15.68
N ALA A 115 -9.59 4.43 -14.38
CA ALA A 115 -8.86 5.24 -13.42
C ALA A 115 -7.40 4.77 -13.32
N ALA A 116 -7.14 3.47 -13.25
CA ALA A 116 -5.81 2.90 -13.25
C ALA A 116 -5.01 3.27 -14.52
N ALA A 117 -5.62 3.14 -15.70
CA ALA A 117 -5.00 3.57 -16.96
C ALA A 117 -4.68 5.08 -16.98
N THR A 118 -5.55 5.88 -16.37
CA THR A 118 -5.34 7.34 -16.26
C THR A 118 -4.18 7.66 -15.33
N VAL A 119 -4.12 7.05 -14.14
CA VAL A 119 -3.01 7.25 -13.19
C VAL A 119 -1.70 6.74 -13.77
N GLN A 120 -1.70 5.61 -14.47
CA GLN A 120 -0.51 5.11 -15.19
C GLN A 120 0.05 6.16 -16.16
N GLN A 121 -0.82 6.72 -17.00
CA GLN A 121 -0.42 7.72 -17.97
C GLN A 121 0.07 9.02 -17.30
N LEU A 122 -0.64 9.50 -16.28
CA LEU A 122 -0.27 10.73 -15.57
C LEU A 122 1.03 10.59 -14.77
N SER A 123 1.31 9.38 -14.27
CA SER A 123 2.46 9.12 -13.42
C SER A 123 3.69 8.61 -14.17
N ASN A 124 3.64 8.45 -15.50
CA ASN A 124 4.70 7.82 -16.30
C ASN A 124 5.05 6.40 -15.81
N ASP A 125 4.01 5.58 -15.75
CA ASP A 125 4.05 4.19 -15.35
C ASP A 125 4.53 3.92 -13.92
N ARG A 126 4.04 4.68 -12.93
CA ARG A 126 4.41 4.51 -11.51
C ARG A 126 3.34 3.81 -10.66
N LEU A 127 2.21 3.42 -11.22
CA LEU A 127 1.12 2.79 -10.47
C LEU A 127 1.42 1.32 -10.16
N ILE A 128 1.24 0.92 -8.90
CA ILE A 128 1.06 -0.46 -8.46
C ILE A 128 -0.37 -0.60 -7.96
N LEU A 129 -1.19 -1.37 -8.67
CA LEU A 129 -2.60 -1.52 -8.34
C LEU A 129 -2.77 -2.72 -7.41
N GLY A 130 -2.63 -2.50 -6.11
CA GLY A 130 -3.03 -3.47 -5.11
C GLY A 130 -4.55 -3.53 -4.94
N VAL A 131 -5.09 -4.73 -4.96
CA VAL A 131 -6.53 -5.03 -4.92
C VAL A 131 -6.87 -5.96 -3.77
N ALA A 132 -8.08 -5.86 -3.25
CA ALA A 132 -8.58 -6.68 -2.16
C ALA A 132 -10.06 -7.03 -2.33
N SER A 133 -10.49 -8.04 -1.59
CA SER A 133 -11.93 -8.32 -1.45
C SER A 133 -12.62 -7.36 -0.50
N GLY A 134 -11.92 -6.76 0.47
CA GLY A 134 -12.47 -5.91 1.54
C GLY A 134 -12.67 -6.65 2.87
N ASP A 135 -12.60 -5.91 3.98
CA ASP A 135 -12.64 -6.42 5.37
C ASP A 135 -13.62 -5.68 6.29
N ARG A 136 -14.40 -4.73 5.77
CA ARG A 136 -15.37 -3.92 6.53
C ARG A 136 -16.81 -4.24 6.13
N PRO A 137 -17.48 -5.20 6.80
CA PRO A 137 -18.84 -5.61 6.45
C PRO A 137 -19.85 -4.45 6.42
N VAL A 138 -19.65 -3.45 7.28
CA VAL A 138 -20.53 -2.27 7.39
C VAL A 138 -20.56 -1.42 6.12
N GLU A 139 -19.54 -1.50 5.27
CA GLU A 139 -19.46 -0.73 4.02
C GLU A 139 -20.28 -1.36 2.90
N TYR A 140 -20.45 -2.69 2.91
CA TYR A 140 -21.02 -3.44 1.79
C TYR A 140 -22.47 -3.07 1.45
N PRO A 141 -23.38 -2.92 2.44
CA PRO A 141 -24.74 -2.47 2.17
C PRO A 141 -24.82 -1.08 1.53
N LEU A 142 -23.79 -0.22 1.66
CA LEU A 142 -23.78 1.10 1.02
C LEU A 142 -23.59 1.03 -0.50
N PHE A 143 -23.10 -0.09 -1.01
CA PHE A 143 -22.81 -0.33 -2.43
C PHE A 143 -23.72 -1.41 -3.04
N ASP A 144 -24.77 -1.82 -2.33
CA ASP A 144 -25.68 -2.90 -2.74
C ASP A 144 -24.97 -4.24 -3.01
N VAL A 145 -23.91 -4.53 -2.25
CA VAL A 145 -23.15 -5.78 -2.36
C VAL A 145 -23.31 -6.61 -1.09
N ASP A 146 -23.46 -7.92 -1.24
CA ASP A 146 -23.43 -8.84 -0.10
C ASP A 146 -21.98 -9.13 0.35
N PHE A 147 -21.71 -9.06 1.65
CA PHE A 147 -20.37 -9.27 2.20
C PHE A 147 -19.86 -10.70 1.93
N ASP A 148 -20.73 -11.70 2.01
CA ASP A 148 -20.32 -13.10 1.87
C ASP A 148 -19.99 -13.46 0.43
N SER A 149 -20.62 -12.80 -0.54
CA SER A 149 -20.32 -12.92 -1.98
C SER A 149 -19.00 -12.27 -2.44
N ARG A 150 -18.30 -11.52 -1.56
CA ARG A 150 -17.15 -10.67 -1.95
C ARG A 150 -16.01 -11.39 -2.67
N GLY A 151 -15.81 -12.68 -2.41
CA GLY A 151 -14.79 -13.47 -3.08
C GLY A 151 -15.10 -13.75 -4.55
N GLU A 152 -16.39 -13.93 -4.88
CA GLU A 152 -16.83 -14.09 -6.26
C GLU A 152 -16.75 -12.75 -7.01
N HIS A 153 -17.28 -11.68 -6.42
CA HIS A 153 -17.23 -10.34 -6.99
C HIS A 153 -15.80 -9.84 -7.22
N PHE A 154 -14.87 -10.20 -6.32
CA PHE A 154 -13.45 -9.90 -6.51
C PHE A 154 -12.91 -10.52 -7.80
N ARG A 155 -13.17 -11.81 -8.06
CA ARG A 155 -12.71 -12.50 -9.27
C ARG A 155 -13.33 -11.89 -10.53
N GLN A 156 -14.64 -11.69 -10.53
CA GLN A 156 -15.36 -11.10 -11.67
C GLN A 156 -14.83 -9.69 -12.02
N SER A 157 -14.59 -8.87 -10.99
CA SER A 157 -14.05 -7.52 -11.17
C SER A 157 -12.60 -7.54 -11.65
N LEU A 158 -11.78 -8.45 -11.13
CA LEU A 158 -10.39 -8.61 -11.55
C LEU A 158 -10.29 -8.98 -13.03
N GLU A 159 -11.14 -9.89 -13.53
CA GLU A 159 -11.17 -10.25 -14.95
C GLU A 159 -11.42 -9.05 -15.86
N ILE A 160 -12.35 -8.17 -15.48
CA ILE A 160 -12.58 -6.92 -16.20
C ILE A 160 -11.35 -6.01 -16.12
N VAL A 161 -10.75 -5.85 -14.95
CA VAL A 161 -9.54 -5.01 -14.79
C VAL A 161 -8.38 -5.53 -15.66
N LYS A 162 -8.15 -6.84 -15.70
CA LYS A 162 -7.05 -7.47 -16.45
C LYS A 162 -7.29 -7.52 -17.96
N HIS A 163 -8.51 -7.91 -18.36
CA HIS A 163 -8.80 -8.37 -19.72
C HIS A 163 -10.04 -7.74 -20.32
N GLY A 164 -10.61 -6.72 -19.67
CA GLY A 164 -11.85 -6.08 -20.09
C GLY A 164 -11.84 -5.62 -21.54
N GLU A 165 -10.72 -5.13 -22.09
CA GLU A 165 -10.68 -4.67 -23.48
C GLU A 165 -11.11 -5.74 -24.50
N ASN A 166 -10.88 -7.02 -24.20
CA ASN A 166 -11.27 -8.14 -25.07
C ASN A 166 -12.79 -8.27 -25.21
N SER A 167 -13.55 -7.69 -24.29
CA SER A 167 -15.02 -7.73 -24.25
C SER A 167 -15.67 -6.47 -24.84
N LEU A 168 -14.88 -5.50 -25.32
CA LEU A 168 -15.43 -4.30 -25.95
C LEU A 168 -16.00 -4.61 -27.34
N LYS A 169 -17.12 -3.95 -27.67
CA LYS A 169 -17.72 -4.05 -29.00
C LYS A 169 -16.76 -3.47 -30.06
N PRO A 170 -16.79 -3.98 -31.31
CA PRO A 170 -16.01 -3.41 -32.40
C PRO A 170 -16.22 -1.88 -32.52
N GLY A 171 -15.12 -1.13 -32.60
CA GLY A 171 -15.12 0.33 -32.66
C GLY A 171 -15.06 1.04 -31.29
N MET A 172 -15.25 0.33 -30.18
CA MET A 172 -15.01 0.87 -28.85
C MET A 172 -13.56 0.62 -28.40
N SER A 173 -12.99 1.58 -27.67
CA SER A 173 -11.68 1.41 -27.04
C SER A 173 -11.64 2.09 -25.68
N LEU A 174 -10.88 1.49 -24.75
CA LEU A 174 -10.52 2.16 -23.52
C LEU A 174 -9.38 3.15 -23.80
N LEU A 175 -9.59 4.40 -23.43
CA LEU A 175 -8.57 5.45 -23.43
C LEU A 175 -8.34 5.95 -22.00
N PRO A 176 -7.19 6.54 -21.64
CA PRO A 176 -5.95 6.47 -22.41
C PRO A 176 -5.52 5.01 -22.61
N ARG A 177 -4.83 4.73 -23.71
CA ARG A 177 -4.21 3.41 -23.88
C ARG A 177 -3.04 3.36 -22.90
N SER A 178 -3.08 2.39 -22.00
CA SER A 178 -2.06 2.17 -20.99
C SER A 178 -1.76 0.69 -20.89
N THR A 179 -0.57 0.37 -20.43
CA THR A 179 -0.27 -0.97 -19.94
C THR A 179 -1.05 -1.23 -18.65
N THR A 180 -1.39 -2.49 -18.40
CA THR A 180 -1.97 -2.88 -17.12
C THR A 180 -0.88 -2.76 -16.05
N PRO A 181 -1.08 -1.94 -14.99
CA PRO A 181 -0.10 -1.84 -13.90
C PRO A 181 0.06 -3.20 -13.20
N PRO A 182 1.18 -3.44 -12.49
CA PRO A 182 1.33 -4.61 -11.64
C PRO A 182 0.15 -4.74 -10.68
N LEU A 183 -0.43 -5.94 -10.63
CA LEU A 183 -1.60 -6.24 -9.81
C LEU A 183 -1.18 -7.00 -8.56
N TYR A 184 -1.21 -6.33 -7.41
CA TYR A 184 -0.91 -6.98 -6.14
C TYR A 184 -2.21 -7.35 -5.44
N VAL A 185 -2.24 -8.41 -4.63
CA VAL A 185 -3.40 -8.70 -3.78
C VAL A 185 -3.09 -8.38 -2.33
N ALA A 186 -4.04 -7.82 -1.59
CA ALA A 186 -3.94 -7.75 -0.13
C ALA A 186 -4.58 -8.97 0.53
N GLY A 187 -3.83 -9.61 1.44
CA GLY A 187 -4.24 -10.88 2.05
C GLY A 187 -4.49 -11.94 0.98
N LEU A 188 -5.57 -12.71 1.11
CA LEU A 188 -5.95 -13.70 0.11
C LEU A 188 -7.17 -13.30 -0.72
N ALA A 189 -7.82 -12.18 -0.41
CA ALA A 189 -9.05 -11.70 -1.08
C ALA A 189 -10.13 -12.80 -1.28
N GLN A 190 -10.30 -13.69 -0.29
CA GLN A 190 -11.19 -14.88 -0.34
C GLN A 190 -10.83 -15.94 -1.40
N GLN A 191 -9.56 -15.98 -1.82
CA GLN A 191 -9.04 -16.94 -2.79
C GLN A 191 -8.11 -17.94 -2.10
N SER A 192 -7.78 -19.03 -2.81
CA SER A 192 -6.72 -19.93 -2.35
C SER A 192 -5.33 -19.32 -2.61
N PRO A 193 -4.30 -19.68 -1.83
CA PRO A 193 -2.93 -19.25 -2.11
C PRO A 193 -2.48 -19.60 -3.53
N GLN A 194 -2.85 -20.78 -4.04
CA GLN A 194 -2.54 -21.21 -5.41
C GLN A 194 -3.14 -20.26 -6.45
N TRP A 195 -4.43 -19.93 -6.30
CA TRP A 195 -5.10 -19.01 -7.22
C TRP A 195 -4.42 -17.64 -7.21
N VAL A 196 -4.05 -17.13 -6.04
CA VAL A 196 -3.34 -15.86 -5.92
C VAL A 196 -1.99 -15.91 -6.62
N GLY A 197 -1.20 -16.96 -6.38
CA GLY A 197 0.12 -17.14 -6.99
C GLY A 197 0.09 -17.21 -8.51
N GLU A 198 -0.97 -17.79 -9.07
CA GLU A 198 -1.19 -17.87 -10.52
C GLU A 198 -1.66 -16.55 -11.13
N ASN A 199 -2.54 -15.81 -10.42
CA ASN A 199 -3.29 -14.70 -11.00
C ASN A 199 -2.79 -13.30 -10.65
N MET A 200 -1.95 -13.15 -9.62
CA MET A 200 -1.47 -11.85 -9.14
C MET A 200 0.02 -11.67 -9.42
N ASP A 201 0.46 -10.42 -9.55
CA ASP A 201 1.86 -10.06 -9.77
C ASP A 201 2.64 -9.91 -8.46
N GLY A 202 1.97 -9.64 -7.34
CA GLY A 202 2.59 -9.53 -6.02
C GLY A 202 1.60 -9.72 -4.87
N TRP A 203 2.13 -9.80 -3.65
CA TRP A 203 1.35 -10.01 -2.43
C TRP A 203 1.62 -8.90 -1.40
N LEU A 204 0.56 -8.22 -0.96
CA LEU A 204 0.55 -7.30 0.18
C LEU A 204 0.12 -8.08 1.44
N ALA A 205 1.09 -8.41 2.28
CA ALA A 205 0.86 -9.12 3.52
C ALA A 205 0.67 -8.17 4.70
N TYR A 206 -0.21 -8.56 5.63
CA TYR A 206 -0.40 -7.84 6.89
C TYR A 206 0.91 -7.67 7.66
N PRO A 207 1.07 -6.56 8.41
CA PRO A 207 2.20 -6.35 9.30
C PRO A 207 2.47 -7.57 10.19
N GLY A 208 3.74 -7.81 10.48
CA GLY A 208 4.19 -8.94 11.29
C GLY A 208 5.65 -8.82 11.66
N THR A 209 6.09 -9.71 12.52
CA THR A 209 7.49 -9.88 12.89
C THR A 209 8.26 -10.63 11.79
N PRO A 210 9.59 -10.48 11.70
CA PRO A 210 10.40 -11.23 10.74
C PRO A 210 10.12 -12.75 10.75
N ASN A 211 9.98 -13.34 11.93
CA ASN A 211 9.70 -14.78 12.09
C ASN A 211 8.31 -15.19 11.55
N GLU A 212 7.30 -14.32 11.69
CA GLU A 212 5.98 -14.58 11.10
C GLU A 212 6.02 -14.49 9.58
N HIS A 213 6.88 -13.62 9.04
CA HIS A 213 7.03 -13.47 7.59
C HIS A 213 7.76 -14.64 6.95
N VAL A 214 8.73 -15.29 7.61
CA VAL A 214 9.40 -16.50 7.07
C VAL A 214 8.38 -17.51 6.52
N LYS A 215 7.39 -17.88 7.33
CA LYS A 215 6.35 -18.84 6.93
C LYS A 215 5.44 -18.34 5.80
N ARG A 216 5.09 -17.05 5.83
CA ARG A 216 4.22 -16.44 4.81
C ARG A 216 4.96 -16.32 3.48
N VAL A 217 6.24 -15.95 3.52
CA VAL A 217 7.10 -15.88 2.34
C VAL A 217 7.33 -17.29 1.77
N GLU A 218 7.62 -18.30 2.59
CA GLU A 218 7.72 -19.69 2.12
C GLU A 218 6.46 -20.13 1.37
N LEU A 219 5.28 -19.86 1.95
CA LEU A 219 4.01 -20.12 1.27
C LEU A 219 3.93 -19.37 -0.07
N TRP A 220 4.27 -18.08 -0.09
CA TRP A 220 4.24 -17.26 -1.29
C TRP A 220 5.14 -17.80 -2.38
N ARG A 221 6.41 -18.09 -2.05
CA ARG A 221 7.39 -18.63 -2.98
C ARG A 221 6.94 -19.97 -3.54
N SER A 222 6.23 -20.80 -2.75
CA SER A 222 5.73 -22.10 -3.19
C SER A 222 4.66 -22.01 -4.29
N VAL A 223 3.84 -20.95 -4.30
CA VAL A 223 2.73 -20.77 -5.27
C VAL A 223 3.01 -19.72 -6.35
N ALA A 224 3.97 -18.82 -6.13
CA ALA A 224 4.18 -17.63 -6.95
C ALA A 224 5.64 -17.42 -7.38
N GLY A 225 6.57 -18.23 -6.88
CA GLY A 225 8.00 -18.05 -7.12
C GLY A 225 8.51 -16.70 -6.59
N ASN A 226 9.30 -16.00 -7.40
CA ASN A 226 9.99 -14.76 -7.00
C ASN A 226 9.15 -13.48 -7.19
N LYS A 227 7.83 -13.59 -7.36
CA LYS A 227 6.94 -12.42 -7.45
C LYS A 227 7.01 -11.56 -6.17
N PRO A 228 6.90 -10.23 -6.23
CA PRO A 228 7.07 -9.38 -5.04
C PRO A 228 6.19 -9.74 -3.84
N TYR A 229 6.81 -9.67 -2.66
CA TYR A 229 6.17 -9.79 -1.35
C TYR A 229 6.40 -8.48 -0.57
N VAL A 230 5.31 -7.84 -0.19
CA VAL A 230 5.30 -6.54 0.49
C VAL A 230 4.67 -6.67 1.86
N SER A 231 5.20 -5.95 2.85
CA SER A 231 4.52 -5.73 4.12
C SER A 231 4.70 -4.30 4.63
N PHE A 232 4.24 -4.04 5.84
CA PHE A 232 4.18 -2.70 6.42
C PHE A 232 4.62 -2.73 7.89
N ILE A 233 5.15 -1.60 8.36
CA ILE A 233 5.54 -1.41 9.76
C ILE A 233 4.92 -0.10 10.25
N HIS A 234 4.08 -0.18 11.28
CA HIS A 234 3.69 0.98 12.05
C HIS A 234 4.89 1.43 12.89
N LEU A 235 5.49 2.54 12.53
CA LEU A 235 6.74 3.00 13.11
C LEU A 235 6.50 4.13 14.12
N ASN A 236 7.16 4.03 15.27
CA ASN A 236 7.49 5.18 16.10
C ASN A 236 9.01 5.33 16.16
N LEU A 237 9.58 6.25 15.38
CA LEU A 237 11.01 6.52 15.36
C LEU A 237 11.35 7.54 16.45
N VAL A 238 12.22 7.16 17.39
CA VAL A 238 12.63 8.04 18.50
C VAL A 238 13.97 8.73 18.23
N GLU A 239 14.28 9.78 19.00
CA GLU A 239 15.51 10.58 18.84
C GLU A 239 16.79 9.79 19.10
N ASP A 240 16.82 8.96 20.14
CA ASP A 240 17.99 8.14 20.47
C ASP A 240 18.24 7.06 19.40
N ASP A 241 19.34 7.21 18.65
CA ASP A 241 19.73 6.30 17.55
C ASP A 241 19.87 4.84 18.01
N GLU A 242 20.25 4.62 19.26
CA GLU A 242 20.50 3.31 19.88
C GLU A 242 19.27 2.76 20.63
N ALA A 243 18.14 3.48 20.61
CA ALA A 243 16.95 3.04 21.33
C ALA A 243 16.51 1.64 20.88
N PRO A 244 16.32 0.70 21.82
CA PRO A 244 16.05 -0.69 21.51
C PRO A 244 14.71 -0.86 20.80
N ILE A 245 14.58 -1.94 20.03
CA ILE A 245 13.32 -2.30 19.38
C ILE A 245 12.29 -2.71 20.44
N LYS A 246 11.25 -1.91 20.62
CA LYS A 246 10.06 -2.26 21.40
C LYS A 246 8.92 -2.58 20.45
N ARG A 247 8.39 -3.80 20.51
CA ARG A 247 7.29 -4.23 19.64
C ARG A 247 5.95 -3.74 20.17
N HIS A 248 5.09 -3.31 19.26
CA HIS A 248 3.67 -3.08 19.50
C HIS A 248 2.86 -3.70 18.36
N ARG A 249 1.52 -3.61 18.45
CA ARG A 249 0.64 -4.11 17.38
C ARG A 249 1.04 -3.48 16.05
N PHE A 250 1.35 -4.34 15.08
CA PHE A 250 1.70 -4.00 13.70
C PHE A 250 3.02 -3.22 13.50
N GLY A 251 3.90 -3.13 14.50
CA GLY A 251 5.20 -2.51 14.26
C GLY A 251 6.07 -2.34 15.49
N VAL A 252 6.91 -1.30 15.47
CA VAL A 252 8.00 -1.10 16.42
C VAL A 252 8.19 0.37 16.78
N GLU A 253 8.60 0.60 18.03
CA GLU A 253 9.26 1.82 18.48
C GLU A 253 10.77 1.57 18.60
N THR A 254 11.61 2.40 17.97
CA THR A 254 13.07 2.22 17.98
C THR A 254 13.81 3.46 17.44
N GLY A 255 15.14 3.51 17.63
CA GLY A 255 16.03 4.45 16.94
C GLY A 255 16.40 3.98 15.54
N VAL A 256 17.17 4.78 14.80
CA VAL A 256 17.57 4.45 13.42
C VAL A 256 18.33 3.12 13.32
N ASN A 257 19.20 2.80 14.29
CA ASN A 257 19.98 1.55 14.25
C ASN A 257 19.12 0.31 14.50
N GLY A 258 18.12 0.42 15.37
CA GLY A 258 17.15 -0.66 15.54
C GLY A 258 16.21 -0.81 14.33
N LEU A 259 15.84 0.28 13.65
CA LEU A 259 15.09 0.19 12.39
C LEU A 259 15.88 -0.51 11.29
N ILE A 260 17.18 -0.19 11.13
CA ILE A 260 18.06 -0.89 10.17
C ILE A 260 18.13 -2.39 10.50
N LYS A 261 18.23 -2.75 11.78
CA LYS A 261 18.25 -4.15 12.20
C LYS A 261 16.94 -4.87 11.88
N GLU A 262 15.80 -4.25 12.17
CA GLU A 262 14.48 -4.83 11.86
C GLU A 262 14.29 -5.00 10.34
N LEU A 263 14.64 -4.00 9.53
CA LEU A 263 14.51 -4.06 8.08
C LEU A 263 15.44 -5.11 7.45
N ASN A 264 16.67 -5.28 7.96
CA ASN A 264 17.53 -6.39 7.53
C ASN A 264 16.91 -7.75 7.89
N ALA A 265 16.35 -7.89 9.09
CA ALA A 265 15.67 -9.14 9.47
C ALA A 265 14.44 -9.42 8.58
N MET A 266 13.68 -8.39 8.18
CA MET A 266 12.57 -8.51 7.23
C MET A 266 13.05 -8.93 5.84
N LYS A 267 14.14 -8.32 5.35
CA LYS A 267 14.79 -8.71 4.09
C LYS A 267 15.29 -10.15 4.13
N ASP A 268 15.93 -10.58 5.22
CA ASP A 268 16.41 -11.95 5.41
C ASP A 268 15.26 -12.96 5.49
N ALA A 269 14.10 -12.54 5.99
CA ALA A 269 12.86 -13.32 5.94
C ALA A 269 12.25 -13.41 4.52
N GLY A 270 12.84 -12.72 3.54
CA GLY A 270 12.46 -12.75 2.12
C GLY A 270 11.34 -11.77 1.74
N VAL A 271 11.12 -10.72 2.55
CA VAL A 271 10.28 -9.57 2.21
C VAL A 271 11.02 -8.69 1.20
N ASP A 272 10.32 -8.19 0.17
CA ASP A 272 10.92 -7.39 -0.91
C ASP A 272 10.66 -5.88 -0.74
N HIS A 273 9.61 -5.50 -0.01
CA HIS A 273 9.31 -4.10 0.29
C HIS A 273 8.65 -3.92 1.65
N ILE A 274 9.02 -2.83 2.33
CA ILE A 274 8.35 -2.35 3.54
C ILE A 274 7.82 -0.94 3.35
N GLY A 275 6.51 -0.75 3.53
CA GLY A 275 5.90 0.56 3.72
C GLY A 275 5.93 0.97 5.20
N LEU A 276 6.45 2.16 5.50
CA LEU A 276 6.47 2.71 6.86
C LEU A 276 5.24 3.57 7.10
N HIS A 277 4.51 3.28 8.17
CA HIS A 277 3.29 3.99 8.57
C HIS A 277 3.55 4.82 9.83
N PHE A 278 3.40 6.14 9.73
CA PHE A 278 3.89 7.08 10.74
C PHE A 278 2.85 7.52 11.77
N ARG A 279 1.62 6.98 11.76
CA ARG A 279 0.56 7.50 12.65
C ARG A 279 0.86 7.41 14.15
N ARG A 280 1.77 6.49 14.54
CA ARG A 280 2.25 6.31 15.93
C ARG A 280 3.47 7.15 16.27
N ASN A 281 4.03 7.88 15.30
CA ASN A 281 5.27 8.59 15.46
C ASN A 281 5.08 9.82 16.37
N THR A 282 5.77 9.86 17.49
CA THR A 282 5.65 10.99 18.44
C THR A 282 6.48 12.21 18.03
N GLN A 283 7.46 12.02 17.14
CA GLN A 283 8.34 13.06 16.61
C GLN A 283 7.72 13.73 15.36
N PRO A 284 8.15 14.96 15.00
CA PRO A 284 7.79 15.56 13.71
C PRO A 284 8.10 14.61 12.55
N LEU A 285 7.16 14.46 11.61
CA LEU A 285 7.28 13.49 10.53
C LEU A 285 8.39 13.85 9.55
N GLU A 286 8.58 15.14 9.30
CA GLU A 286 9.61 15.67 8.42
C GLU A 286 11.00 15.28 8.94
N ASP A 287 11.23 15.43 10.24
CA ASP A 287 12.49 15.03 10.90
C ASP A 287 12.67 13.51 10.88
N ALA A 288 11.60 12.75 11.16
CA ALA A 288 11.66 11.30 11.11
C ALA A 288 11.97 10.77 9.70
N MET A 289 11.31 11.31 8.67
CA MET A 289 11.57 10.96 7.27
C MET A 289 12.98 11.35 6.84
N GLN A 290 13.46 12.55 7.23
CA GLN A 290 14.81 13.00 6.92
C GLN A 290 15.86 12.08 7.55
N ARG A 291 15.69 11.70 8.82
CA ARG A 291 16.60 10.76 9.49
C ARG A 291 16.57 9.37 8.85
N ILE A 292 15.40 8.89 8.43
CA ILE A 292 15.30 7.63 7.68
C ILE A 292 16.06 7.75 6.35
N ALA A 293 15.91 8.86 5.65
CA ALA A 293 16.61 9.11 4.39
C ALA A 293 18.13 9.17 4.55
N ASP A 294 18.62 9.82 5.60
CA ASP A 294 20.05 10.03 5.83
C ASP A 294 20.74 8.76 6.36
N TYR A 295 20.07 8.02 7.25
CA TYR A 295 20.71 6.93 8.00
C TYR A 295 20.22 5.53 7.63
N VAL A 296 19.01 5.37 7.09
CA VAL A 296 18.40 4.05 6.87
C VAL A 296 18.35 3.68 5.40
N LEU A 297 17.81 4.56 4.53
CA LEU A 297 17.68 4.28 3.10
C LEU A 297 18.99 3.90 2.40
N PRO A 298 20.17 4.49 2.70
CA PRO A 298 21.43 4.13 2.05
C PRO A 298 21.86 2.66 2.25
N HIS A 299 21.32 1.97 3.25
CA HIS A 299 21.56 0.53 3.45
C HIS A 299 20.79 -0.36 2.47
N PHE A 300 19.71 0.16 1.88
CA PHE A 300 18.73 -0.63 1.15
C PHE A 300 18.54 -0.16 -0.30
N HIS A 301 18.67 1.13 -0.57
CA HIS A 301 18.49 1.73 -1.89
C HIS A 301 19.88 2.05 -2.43
N LYS A 302 20.39 1.17 -3.28
CA LYS A 302 21.64 1.38 -4.02
C LYS A 302 21.33 1.66 -5.49
#